data_AF-A0A251XQ21-F1
#
_entry.id   AF-A0A251XQ21-F1
#
_cell.length_a   1.000
_cell.length_b   1.000
_cell.length_c   1.000
_cell.angle_alpha   90.00
_cell.angle_beta   90.00
_cell.angle_gamma   90.00
#
_symmetry.space_group_name_H-M   'P 1'
#
loop_
_entity.id
_entity.type
_entity.pdbx_description
1 polymer ?
#
loop_
_entity_poly.entity_id
_entity_poly.type
_entity_poly.pdbx_seq_one_letter_code
_entity_poly.pdbx_strand_id
1 'polypeptide(L)'
;MFETENRWGGPSMLRGVNLPTWQSDAVPHTWTGKREAMRIMSEVLVAHGWSEPYLDQERWPEDPEDLVEMYGGSRPEDQVLVAGGAEGPGSQWMFFSLQDMSLDDADGTFAKRNEGAADYGWEQNSINISSGASGLLPAGDRAEFERRAAPFAGLPQPDALED
;
A
#
# COMPACT_ATOMS: atom_id res chain seq x y z
N MET A 1 1.63 9.28 -6.89
CA MET A 1 3.10 9.21 -7.03
C MET A 1 3.72 10.04 -5.91
N PHE A 2 4.67 9.50 -5.14
CA PHE A 2 5.33 10.24 -4.06
C PHE A 2 6.39 11.17 -4.67
N GLU A 3 6.35 12.47 -4.37
CA GLU A 3 7.32 13.43 -4.91
C GLU A 3 8.74 13.08 -4.40
N THR A 4 9.53 12.43 -5.27
CA THR A 4 10.95 12.08 -5.05
C THR A 4 11.88 13.27 -5.16
N GLU A 5 11.36 14.41 -5.61
CA GLU A 5 12.10 15.64 -5.79
C GLU A 5 11.47 16.73 -4.91
N ASN A 6 12.29 17.44 -4.14
CA ASN A 6 11.86 18.73 -3.65
C ASN A 6 11.70 19.63 -4.89
N ARG A 7 10.67 20.48 -4.91
CA ARG A 7 10.33 21.38 -6.03
C ARG A 7 11.41 22.45 -6.33
N TRP A 8 12.66 22.19 -5.99
CA TRP A 8 13.86 23.00 -6.18
C TRP A 8 15.01 22.20 -6.81
N GLY A 9 14.74 21.04 -7.43
CA GLY A 9 15.73 20.27 -8.19
C GLY A 9 16.71 19.47 -7.33
N GLY A 10 16.30 19.12 -6.10
CA GLY A 10 17.07 18.24 -5.21
C GLY A 10 16.20 17.10 -4.68
N PRO A 11 16.80 16.03 -4.12
CA PRO A 11 16.02 14.92 -3.56
C PRO A 11 15.06 15.41 -2.48
N SER A 12 13.84 14.84 -2.49
CA SER A 12 12.84 15.08 -1.44
C SER A 12 13.43 14.76 -0.06
N MET A 13 13.22 15.65 0.90
CA MET A 13 13.69 15.46 2.28
C MET A 13 12.68 14.68 3.14
N LEU A 14 11.62 14.16 2.52
CA LEU A 14 10.72 13.22 3.14
C LEU A 14 11.36 11.83 3.12
N ARG A 15 11.62 11.27 4.30
CA ARG A 15 12.06 9.88 4.40
C ARG A 15 10.82 9.01 4.59
N GLY A 16 10.53 8.16 3.61
CA GLY A 16 9.55 7.09 3.80
C GLY A 16 9.99 6.17 4.94
N VAL A 17 9.15 6.02 5.96
CA VAL A 17 9.32 5.05 7.03
C VAL A 17 8.27 3.97 6.83
N ASN A 18 8.70 2.78 6.43
CA ASN A 18 7.85 1.59 6.40
C ASN A 18 8.00 0.85 7.72
N LEU A 19 6.87 0.51 8.33
CA LEU A 19 6.82 -0.41 9.45
C LEU A 19 6.94 -1.86 8.94
N PRO A 20 7.38 -2.80 9.79
CA PRO A 20 7.32 -4.22 9.46
C PRO A 20 5.91 -4.63 9.05
N THR A 21 5.81 -5.43 7.98
CA THR A 21 4.54 -6.02 7.57
C THR A 21 4.06 -6.97 8.66
N TRP A 22 2.81 -6.80 9.08
CA TRP A 22 2.12 -7.79 9.89
C TRP A 22 1.45 -8.81 8.97
N GLN A 23 1.47 -10.07 9.37
CA GLN A 23 0.86 -11.17 8.65
C GLN A 23 0.08 -12.06 9.64
N SER A 24 -1.05 -12.59 9.16
CA SER A 24 -1.83 -13.64 9.84
C SER A 24 -1.49 -15.02 9.31
N ASP A 25 -1.83 -16.05 10.09
CA ASP A 25 -1.66 -17.47 9.78
C ASP A 25 -2.80 -18.07 8.96
N ALA A 26 -3.84 -17.30 8.66
CA ALA A 26 -4.99 -17.73 7.88
C ALA A 26 -5.71 -16.55 7.21
N VAL A 27 -6.52 -16.86 6.20
CA VAL A 27 -7.42 -15.93 5.53
C VAL A 27 -8.85 -16.51 5.49
N PRO A 28 -9.91 -15.69 5.52
CA PRO A 28 -11.25 -16.19 5.26
C PRO A 28 -11.39 -16.71 3.81
N HIS A 29 -11.84 -17.96 3.65
CA HIS A 29 -12.03 -18.60 2.34
C HIS A 29 -13.31 -18.21 1.60
N THR A 30 -14.14 -17.35 2.19
CA THR A 30 -15.39 -16.91 1.55
C THR A 30 -15.33 -15.41 1.31
N TRP A 31 -15.94 -14.96 0.21
CA TRP A 31 -16.04 -13.53 -0.07
C TRP A 31 -16.73 -12.76 1.07
N THR A 32 -17.78 -13.34 1.67
CA THR A 32 -18.42 -12.77 2.86
C THR A 32 -17.43 -12.59 4.03
N GLY A 33 -16.58 -13.58 4.28
CA GLY A 33 -15.54 -13.49 5.31
C GLY A 33 -14.46 -12.45 4.98
N LYS A 34 -14.02 -12.37 3.72
CA LYS A 34 -13.06 -11.35 3.25
C LYS A 34 -13.65 -9.94 3.42
N ARG A 35 -14.92 -9.75 3.04
CA ARG A 35 -15.64 -8.49 3.25
C ARG A 35 -15.79 -8.13 4.73
N GLU A 36 -16.03 -9.11 5.59
CA GLU A 36 -16.10 -8.88 7.03
C GLU A 36 -14.74 -8.44 7.61
N ALA A 37 -13.64 -9.06 7.17
CA ALA A 37 -12.30 -8.62 7.54
C ALA A 37 -12.03 -7.16 7.09
N MET A 38 -12.37 -6.80 5.85
CA MET A 38 -12.23 -5.43 5.35
C MET A 38 -13.14 -4.44 6.09
N ARG A 39 -14.35 -4.86 6.49
CA ARG A 39 -15.24 -4.05 7.32
C ARG A 39 -14.62 -3.74 8.69
N ILE A 40 -14.04 -4.74 9.36
CA ILE A 40 -13.34 -4.56 10.64
C ILE A 40 -12.13 -3.64 10.46
N MET A 41 -11.35 -3.82 9.39
CA MET A 41 -10.24 -2.90 9.07
C MET A 41 -10.75 -1.46 8.94
N SER A 42 -11.84 -1.25 8.20
CA SER A 42 -12.47 0.06 8.02
C SER A 42 -12.87 0.71 9.35
N GLU A 43 -13.53 -0.04 10.24
CA GLU A 43 -13.93 0.47 11.56
C GLU A 43 -12.74 1.00 12.37
N VAL A 44 -11.64 0.25 12.38
CA VAL A 44 -10.41 0.65 13.09
C VAL A 44 -9.80 1.89 12.45
N LEU A 45 -9.62 1.87 11.12
CA LEU A 45 -9.02 2.98 10.37
C LEU A 45 -9.80 4.30 10.58
N VAL A 46 -11.11 4.27 10.35
CA VAL A 46 -11.97 5.45 10.47
C VAL A 46 -11.98 5.98 11.91
N ALA A 47 -12.01 5.10 12.91
CA ALA A 47 -11.92 5.51 14.33
C ALA A 47 -10.61 6.24 14.66
N HIS A 48 -9.55 6.01 13.88
CA HIS A 48 -8.25 6.66 14.03
C HIS A 48 -7.99 7.79 13.02
N GLY A 49 -9.02 8.25 12.31
CA GLY A 49 -8.94 9.39 11.39
C GLY A 49 -8.30 9.09 10.04
N TRP A 50 -8.28 7.82 9.64
CA TRP A 50 -7.88 7.38 8.31
C TRP A 50 -9.09 7.35 7.36
N SER A 51 -8.84 7.24 6.06
CA SER A 51 -9.87 6.94 5.07
C SER A 51 -10.46 5.54 5.28
N GLU A 52 -11.65 5.32 4.71
CA GLU A 52 -12.10 3.95 4.44
C GLU A 52 -11.09 3.26 3.51
N PRO A 53 -10.87 1.94 3.66
CA PRO A 53 -10.03 1.18 2.76
C PRO A 53 -10.66 1.09 1.37
N TYR A 54 -9.84 1.21 0.33
CA TYR A 54 -10.21 1.01 -1.06
C TYR A 54 -9.55 -0.25 -1.62
N LEU A 55 -10.15 -0.86 -2.63
CA LEU A 55 -9.47 -1.90 -3.42
C LEU A 55 -8.61 -1.26 -4.50
N ASP A 56 -7.46 -1.88 -4.81
CA ASP A 56 -6.53 -1.34 -5.81
C ASP A 56 -7.23 -1.16 -7.16
N GLN A 57 -8.02 -2.15 -7.59
CA GLN A 57 -8.80 -2.09 -8.83
C GLN A 57 -9.92 -1.04 -8.86
N GLU A 58 -10.36 -0.51 -7.70
CA GLU A 58 -11.31 0.61 -7.65
C GLU A 58 -10.59 1.94 -7.86
N ARG A 59 -9.35 2.04 -7.38
CA ARG A 59 -8.51 3.24 -7.45
C ARG A 59 -7.75 3.34 -8.76
N TRP A 60 -7.29 2.21 -9.26
CA TRP A 60 -6.52 2.02 -10.49
C TRP A 60 -7.21 0.92 -11.31
N PRO A 61 -8.23 1.29 -12.11
CA PRO A 61 -8.91 0.34 -12.97
C PRO A 61 -7.94 -0.20 -14.03
N GLU A 62 -7.94 -1.52 -14.19
CA GLU A 62 -7.11 -2.25 -15.15
C GLU A 62 -7.98 -3.08 -16.08
N ASP A 63 -7.44 -3.50 -17.21
CA ASP A 63 -8.15 -4.39 -18.12
C ASP A 63 -8.39 -5.76 -17.45
N PRO A 64 -9.51 -6.45 -17.72
CA PRO A 64 -9.84 -7.72 -17.05
C PRO A 64 -8.78 -8.82 -17.21
N GLU A 65 -8.04 -8.81 -18.32
CA GLU A 65 -6.95 -9.76 -18.57
C GLU A 65 -5.77 -9.50 -17.62
N ASP A 66 -5.41 -8.23 -17.42
CA ASP A 66 -4.36 -7.83 -16.48
C ASP A 66 -4.77 -8.14 -15.02
N LEU A 67 -6.04 -7.96 -14.68
CA LEU A 67 -6.56 -8.36 -13.36
C LEU A 67 -6.44 -9.87 -13.11
N VAL A 68 -6.73 -10.69 -14.11
CA VAL A 68 -6.53 -12.15 -14.00
C VAL A 68 -5.05 -12.47 -13.84
N GLU A 69 -4.17 -11.84 -14.64
CA GLU A 69 -2.74 -12.05 -14.52
C GLU A 69 -2.20 -11.62 -13.16
N MET A 70 -2.60 -10.47 -12.62
CA MET A 70 -2.05 -9.91 -11.38
C MET A 70 -2.67 -10.52 -10.12
N TYR A 71 -3.97 -10.77 -10.12
CA TYR A 71 -4.74 -11.13 -8.92
C TYR A 71 -5.39 -12.51 -8.97
N GLY A 72 -5.33 -13.21 -10.11
CA GLY A 72 -5.90 -14.54 -10.28
C GLY A 72 -7.40 -14.56 -10.55
N GLY A 73 -8.01 -13.40 -10.79
CA GLY A 73 -9.43 -13.28 -11.11
C GLY A 73 -9.81 -11.89 -11.60
N SER A 74 -10.83 -11.80 -12.46
CA SER A 74 -11.34 -10.52 -12.99
C SER A 74 -12.33 -9.82 -12.04
N ARG A 75 -12.72 -10.49 -10.95
CA ARG A 75 -13.58 -9.94 -9.90
C ARG A 75 -12.99 -10.27 -8.53
N PRO A 76 -13.14 -9.39 -7.52
CA PRO A 76 -12.58 -9.61 -6.18
C PRO A 76 -12.97 -10.94 -5.53
N GLU A 77 -14.20 -11.41 -5.73
CA GLU A 77 -14.67 -12.67 -5.16
C GLU A 77 -13.98 -13.91 -5.73
N ASP A 78 -13.37 -13.81 -6.91
CA ASP A 78 -12.71 -14.89 -7.62
C ASP A 78 -11.16 -14.76 -7.57
N GLN A 79 -10.62 -13.68 -6.99
CA GLN A 79 -9.19 -13.40 -6.95
C GLN A 79 -8.46 -14.21 -5.87
N VAL A 80 -7.30 -14.76 -6.25
CA VAL A 80 -6.31 -15.32 -5.32
C VAL A 80 -5.81 -14.24 -4.37
N LEU A 81 -5.59 -13.04 -4.89
CA LEU A 81 -5.06 -11.90 -4.14
C LEU A 81 -6.03 -10.73 -4.23
N VAL A 82 -6.65 -10.37 -3.11
CA VAL A 82 -7.42 -9.12 -3.01
C VAL A 82 -6.52 -8.09 -2.32
N ALA A 83 -6.20 -7.00 -3.00
CA ALA A 83 -5.30 -5.96 -2.50
C ALA A 83 -5.95 -4.58 -2.49
N GLY A 84 -5.45 -3.72 -1.62
CA GLY A 84 -5.99 -2.39 -1.41
C GLY A 84 -5.14 -1.55 -0.47
N GLY A 85 -5.66 -0.35 -0.18
CA GLY A 85 -4.99 0.57 0.72
C GLY A 85 -5.92 1.50 1.47
N ALA A 86 -5.33 2.30 2.35
CA ALA A 86 -5.98 3.39 3.05
C ALA A 86 -4.99 4.54 3.26
N GLU A 87 -5.51 5.76 3.25
CA GLU A 87 -4.72 6.98 3.43
C GLU A 87 -4.94 7.53 4.84
N GLY A 88 -3.85 7.81 5.55
CA GLY A 88 -3.86 8.33 6.91
C GLY A 88 -3.36 9.78 7.00
N PRO A 89 -3.50 10.41 8.17
CA PRO A 89 -3.06 11.78 8.37
C PRO A 89 -1.54 11.93 8.19
N GLY A 90 -1.09 13.09 7.67
CA GLY A 90 0.33 13.41 7.59
C GLY A 90 1.12 12.50 6.64
N SER A 91 0.54 12.17 5.48
CA SER A 91 1.15 11.29 4.48
C SER A 91 1.43 9.90 5.03
N GLN A 92 0.54 9.39 5.89
CA GLN A 92 0.52 7.99 6.28
C GLN A 92 -0.18 7.16 5.20
N TRP A 93 0.27 5.93 5.03
CA TRP A 93 -0.36 4.95 4.15
C TRP A 93 -0.42 3.59 4.82
N MET A 94 -1.40 2.80 4.39
CA MET A 94 -1.53 1.40 4.71
C MET A 94 -1.90 0.67 3.44
N PHE A 95 -1.26 -0.46 3.21
CA PHE A 95 -1.61 -1.43 2.18
C PHE A 95 -2.00 -2.73 2.87
N PHE A 96 -3.04 -3.36 2.36
CA PHE A 96 -3.45 -4.67 2.80
C PHE A 96 -3.54 -5.63 1.62
N SER A 97 -3.39 -6.92 1.92
CA SER A 97 -3.76 -7.97 0.97
C SER A 97 -4.39 -9.15 1.69
N LEU A 98 -5.30 -9.83 1.01
CA LEU A 98 -5.92 -11.09 1.42
C LEU A 98 -5.58 -12.13 0.36
N GLN A 99 -4.62 -13.01 0.66
CA GLN A 99 -4.17 -14.06 -0.25
C GLN A 99 -4.79 -15.40 0.13
N ASP A 100 -5.50 -16.03 -0.81
CA ASP A 100 -6.23 -17.28 -0.64
C ASP A 100 -5.92 -18.24 -1.79
N MET A 101 -4.95 -19.12 -1.55
CA MET A 101 -4.45 -20.06 -2.55
C MET A 101 -5.46 -21.15 -2.94
N SER A 102 -6.60 -21.24 -2.24
CA SER A 102 -7.69 -22.13 -2.67
C SER A 102 -8.36 -21.69 -3.98
N LEU A 103 -8.10 -20.44 -4.40
CA LEU A 103 -8.60 -19.87 -5.65
C LEU A 103 -7.56 -19.92 -6.78
N ASP A 104 -6.38 -20.50 -6.54
CA ASP A 104 -5.35 -20.60 -7.58
C ASP A 104 -5.84 -21.47 -8.75
N ASP A 105 -5.31 -21.19 -9.94
CA ASP A 105 -5.70 -21.92 -11.13
C ASP A 105 -5.21 -23.38 -11.09
N ALA A 106 -5.75 -24.20 -12.00
CA ALA A 106 -5.36 -25.61 -12.08
C ALA A 106 -3.87 -25.82 -12.43
N ASP A 107 -3.22 -24.80 -13.00
CA ASP A 107 -1.81 -24.80 -13.36
C ASP A 107 -0.91 -24.39 -12.18
N GLY A 108 -1.49 -23.93 -11.06
CA GLY A 108 -0.80 -23.47 -9.87
C GLY A 108 0.03 -22.21 -10.12
N THR A 109 -0.47 -21.27 -10.93
CA THR A 109 0.27 -20.07 -11.34
C THR A 109 0.73 -19.25 -10.13
N PHE A 110 -0.14 -18.99 -9.16
CA PHE A 110 0.24 -18.25 -7.95
C PHE A 110 1.10 -19.08 -7.01
N ALA A 111 0.90 -20.39 -6.94
CA ALA A 111 1.74 -21.29 -6.15
C ALA A 111 3.19 -21.26 -6.64
N LYS A 112 3.41 -21.25 -7.96
CA LYS A 112 4.73 -21.08 -8.57
C LYS A 112 5.33 -19.70 -8.30
N ARG A 113 4.53 -18.63 -8.38
CA ARG A 113 5.00 -17.26 -8.08
C ARG A 113 5.41 -17.08 -6.62
N ASN A 114 4.76 -17.82 -5.71
CA ASN A 114 5.05 -17.83 -4.28
C ASN A 114 6.02 -18.96 -3.86
N GLU A 115 6.70 -19.60 -4.83
CA GLU A 115 7.73 -20.59 -4.53
C GLU A 115 8.88 -19.90 -3.75
N GLY A 116 9.19 -20.43 -2.56
CA GLY A 116 10.17 -19.84 -1.65
C GLY A 116 9.60 -18.84 -0.63
N ALA A 117 8.31 -18.49 -0.67
CA ALA A 117 7.70 -17.62 0.35
C ALA A 117 7.90 -18.17 1.78
N ALA A 118 7.76 -19.49 1.95
CA ALA A 118 7.99 -20.18 3.21
C ALA A 118 9.44 -20.07 3.72
N ASP A 119 10.44 -19.99 2.83
CA ASP A 119 11.84 -19.84 3.21
C ASP A 119 12.11 -18.48 3.87
N TYR A 120 11.27 -17.48 3.57
CA TYR A 120 11.27 -16.17 4.20
C TYR A 120 10.26 -16.08 5.36
N GLY A 121 9.62 -17.17 5.73
CA GLY A 121 8.63 -17.24 6.82
C GLY A 121 7.27 -16.63 6.48
N TRP A 122 6.92 -16.50 5.19
CA TRP A 122 5.64 -15.94 4.76
C TRP A 122 4.57 -17.02 4.58
N GLU A 123 3.40 -16.75 5.14
CA GLU A 123 2.21 -17.60 5.01
C GLU A 123 1.50 -17.39 3.68
N GLN A 124 1.27 -18.49 2.95
CA GLN A 124 0.64 -18.43 1.62
C GLN A 124 -0.87 -18.14 1.66
N ASN A 125 -1.53 -18.42 2.79
CA ASN A 125 -2.94 -18.11 3.00
C ASN A 125 -3.04 -17.12 4.16
N SER A 126 -3.06 -15.82 3.85
CA SER A 126 -2.86 -14.80 4.87
C SER A 126 -3.53 -13.48 4.53
N ILE A 127 -3.87 -12.75 5.59
CA ILE A 127 -4.04 -11.29 5.55
C ILE A 127 -2.68 -10.66 5.86
N ASN A 128 -2.22 -9.76 5.00
CA ASN A 128 -1.03 -8.94 5.19
C ASN A 128 -1.43 -7.48 5.36
N ILE A 129 -0.75 -6.77 6.27
CA ILE A 129 -0.93 -5.34 6.47
C ILE A 129 0.45 -4.70 6.57
N SER A 130 0.73 -3.77 5.66
CA SER A 130 1.94 -2.95 5.67
C SER A 130 1.54 -1.50 5.83
N SER A 131 2.22 -0.75 6.68
CA SER A 131 1.93 0.67 6.87
C SER A 131 3.20 1.48 6.95
N GLY A 132 3.08 2.76 6.64
CA GLY A 132 4.19 3.68 6.67
C GLY A 132 3.74 5.12 6.72
N ALA A 133 4.72 6.00 6.77
CA ALA A 133 4.50 7.43 6.72
C ALA A 133 5.68 8.12 6.04
N SER A 134 5.42 9.26 5.43
CA SER A 134 6.47 10.20 5.10
C SER A 134 6.90 10.87 6.39
N GLY A 135 8.10 10.54 6.88
CA GLY A 135 8.68 11.24 8.01
C GLY A 135 8.91 12.70 7.64
N LEU A 136 8.35 13.62 8.43
CA LEU A 136 8.91 14.96 8.54
C LEU A 136 10.37 14.82 9.00
N LEU A 137 11.25 15.68 8.50
CA LEU A 137 12.64 15.77 8.97
C LEU A 137 12.68 15.73 10.52
N PRO A 138 13.59 14.95 11.12
CA PRO A 138 13.85 15.02 12.55
C PRO A 138 13.98 16.47 13.01
N ALA A 139 13.45 16.81 14.20
CA ALA A 139 13.49 18.20 14.69
C ALA A 139 14.92 18.77 14.76
N GLY A 140 15.94 17.91 14.93
CA GLY A 140 17.36 18.28 14.89
C GLY A 140 17.84 18.77 13.52
N ASP A 141 17.18 18.37 12.43
CA ASP A 141 17.54 18.74 11.06
C ASP A 141 16.83 20.01 10.59
N ARG A 142 15.92 20.57 11.41
CA ARG A 142 15.14 21.77 11.10
C ARG A 142 16.01 22.96 10.74
N ALA A 143 17.08 23.21 11.49
CA ALA A 143 17.97 24.34 11.26
C ALA A 143 18.73 24.23 9.93
N GLU A 144 19.09 23.00 9.54
CA GLU A 144 19.72 22.74 8.26
C GLU A 144 18.73 22.90 7.10
N PHE A 145 17.50 22.42 7.27
CA PHE A 145 16.43 22.64 6.31
C PHE A 145 16.13 24.11 6.09
N GLU A 146 15.88 24.88 7.16
CA GLU A 146 15.61 26.31 7.09
C GLU A 146 16.77 27.05 6.40
N ARG A 147 18.03 26.68 6.69
CA ARG A 147 19.22 27.23 6.03
C ARG A 147 19.25 26.94 4.52
N ARG A 148 18.94 25.70 4.12
CA ARG A 148 18.92 25.28 2.70
C ARG A 148 17.71 25.85 1.95
N ALA A 149 16.59 26.08 2.64
CA ALA A 149 15.36 26.64 2.08
C ALA A 149 15.39 28.18 1.96
N ALA A 150 16.19 28.87 2.79
CA ALA A 150 16.26 30.33 2.82
C ALA A 150 16.50 31.02 1.46
N PRO A 151 17.35 30.51 0.55
CA PRO A 151 17.54 31.12 -0.78
C PRO A 151 16.29 31.10 -1.66
N PHE A 152 15.33 30.23 -1.35
CA PHE A 152 14.12 30.00 -2.14
C PHE A 152 12.89 30.71 -1.56
N ALA A 153 13.04 31.40 -0.42
CA ALA A 153 11.95 32.11 0.22
C ALA A 153 11.44 33.26 -0.66
N GLY A 154 10.13 33.25 -0.97
CA GLY A 154 9.48 34.30 -1.77
C GLY A 154 9.63 34.13 -3.29
N LEU A 155 10.30 33.08 -3.75
CA LEU A 155 10.28 32.70 -5.16
C LEU A 155 8.95 32.02 -5.52
N PRO A 156 8.47 32.17 -6.77
CA PRO A 156 7.33 31.40 -7.26
C PRO A 156 7.61 29.91 -7.09
N GLN A 157 6.63 29.16 -6.58
CA GLN A 157 6.72 27.71 -6.64
C GLN A 157 6.69 27.31 -8.12
N PRO A 158 7.64 26.48 -8.59
CA PRO A 158 7.51 25.94 -9.93
C PRO A 158 6.28 25.05 -10.00
N ASP A 159 5.68 25.01 -11.18
CA ASP A 159 4.59 24.10 -11.47
C ASP A 159 5.07 22.66 -11.23
N ALA A 160 4.18 21.81 -10.72
CA ALA A 160 4.49 20.41 -10.53
C ALA A 160 4.88 19.80 -11.88
N LEU A 161 6.03 19.14 -11.95
CA LEU A 161 6.36 18.27 -13.07
C LEU A 161 5.46 17.05 -12.93
N GLU A 162 4.40 17.00 -13.74
CA GLU A 162 3.60 15.78 -13.92
C GLU A 162 4.46 14.75 -14.66
N ASP A 163 4.74 13.61 -14.02
CA ASP A 163 5.14 12.36 -14.67
C ASP A 163 4.01 11.34 -14.49
#